data_AF-A0A5P9EXM5-F1
#
_entry.id   AF-A0A5P9EXM5-F1
#
_cell.length_a   1.000
_cell.length_b   1.000
_cell.length_c   1.000
_cell.angle_alpha   90.00
_cell.angle_beta   90.00
_cell.angle_gamma   90.00
#
_symmetry.space_group_name_H-M   'P 1'
#
loop_
_entity.id
_entity.type
_entity.pdbx_description
1 polymer ?
#
loop_
_entity_poly.entity_id
_entity_poly.type
_entity_poly.pdbx_seq_one_letter_code
_entity_poly.pdbx_strand_id
1 'polypeptide(L)'
;MFQKMTYIVNSLALSIFFSTSLVNAEQGKGQYLGAFNDPVRYCRAVKNADRPQEPYIGPAKPQMVLSGIRKAAGIAEDAPEDWVAGGTFWRCMDGAVYACFVGANLPCTEKADISREPSEAMTTYCESNPRADAIPAAVTGRATVFEWRCKNTEPEVVRQILHEDARGYLAEYWYRLDGAE
;
A
#
# COMPACT_ATOMS: atom_id res chain seq x y z
N MET A 1 -81.30 30.18 -23.80
CA MET A 1 -81.74 30.57 -22.45
C MET A 1 -80.72 30.05 -21.45
N PHE A 2 -80.04 30.99 -20.77
CA PHE A 2 -79.20 30.88 -19.57
C PHE A 2 -77.94 29.96 -19.50
N GLN A 3 -76.82 30.68 -19.57
CA GLN A 3 -75.46 30.54 -19.02
C GLN A 3 -75.32 30.02 -17.58
N LYS A 4 -74.20 29.31 -17.31
CA LYS A 4 -73.32 29.31 -16.11
C LYS A 4 -72.29 28.16 -16.26
N MET A 5 -71.06 28.16 -15.74
CA MET A 5 -70.10 29.16 -15.27
C MET A 5 -68.78 28.37 -15.04
N THR A 6 -67.67 29.01 -15.33
CA THR A 6 -66.25 28.63 -15.18
C THR A 6 -65.86 27.98 -13.85
N TYR A 7 -64.90 27.03 -13.85
CA TYR A 7 -63.83 26.95 -12.83
C TYR A 7 -62.55 26.31 -13.43
N ILE A 8 -61.45 27.08 -13.38
CA ILE A 8 -60.05 26.71 -13.65
C ILE A 8 -59.35 26.64 -12.29
N VAL A 9 -58.64 25.55 -11.95
CA VAL A 9 -57.49 25.59 -11.02
C VAL A 9 -56.44 24.50 -11.35
N ASN A 10 -55.29 24.97 -11.84
CA ASN A 10 -53.89 24.58 -11.61
C ASN A 10 -53.50 23.14 -11.16
N SER A 11 -52.53 22.56 -11.90
CA SER A 11 -51.34 21.95 -11.28
C SER A 11 -50.15 21.96 -12.24
N LEU A 12 -49.21 22.85 -11.94
CA LEU A 12 -47.90 23.00 -12.59
C LEU A 12 -46.90 22.13 -11.80
N ALA A 13 -46.45 21.01 -12.36
CA ALA A 13 -45.43 20.18 -11.72
C ALA A 13 -44.03 20.70 -12.10
N LEU A 14 -43.44 21.49 -11.20
CA LEU A 14 -42.07 22.01 -11.30
C LEU A 14 -41.09 20.91 -10.88
N SER A 15 -40.35 20.34 -11.84
CA SER A 15 -39.30 19.34 -11.55
C SER A 15 -38.00 20.06 -11.17
N ILE A 16 -37.60 19.94 -9.91
CA ILE A 16 -36.39 20.52 -9.34
C ILE A 16 -35.20 19.62 -9.73
N PHE A 17 -34.26 20.16 -10.52
CA PHE A 17 -32.94 19.55 -10.73
C PHE A 17 -32.08 19.79 -9.49
N PHE A 18 -31.82 18.73 -8.72
CA PHE A 18 -30.82 18.76 -7.64
C PHE A 18 -29.41 18.57 -8.23
N SER A 19 -28.59 19.61 -8.16
CA SER A 19 -27.15 19.56 -8.39
C SER A 19 -26.49 18.60 -7.39
N THR A 20 -25.82 17.56 -7.87
CA THR A 20 -24.97 16.71 -7.02
C THR A 20 -23.58 17.33 -6.88
N SER A 21 -23.31 17.82 -5.68
CA SER A 21 -22.07 18.41 -5.21
C SER A 21 -20.86 17.48 -5.32
N LEU A 22 -19.72 18.06 -5.71
CA LEU A 22 -18.37 17.54 -5.49
C LEU A 22 -18.02 17.63 -4.00
N VAL A 23 -18.36 16.62 -3.19
CA VAL A 23 -17.72 16.39 -1.88
C VAL A 23 -17.76 14.89 -1.60
N ASN A 24 -16.62 14.22 -1.56
CA ASN A 24 -16.42 13.01 -0.77
C ASN A 24 -14.92 12.70 -0.62
N ALA A 25 -14.27 13.42 0.29
CA ALA A 25 -12.96 13.04 0.83
C ALA A 25 -13.01 12.81 2.37
N GLU A 26 -14.19 12.86 2.99
CA GLU A 26 -14.37 12.67 4.46
C GLU A 26 -15.24 11.46 4.83
N GLN A 27 -15.51 10.54 3.90
CA GLN A 27 -16.24 9.31 4.21
C GLN A 27 -15.30 8.25 4.80
N GLY A 28 -15.20 8.19 6.13
CA GLY A 28 -14.56 7.05 6.79
C GLY A 28 -14.50 7.09 8.31
N LYS A 29 -14.54 8.28 8.92
CA LYS A 29 -14.37 8.43 10.38
C LYS A 29 -15.54 7.90 11.22
N GLY A 30 -16.74 7.72 10.63
CA GLY A 30 -17.96 7.33 11.36
C GLY A 30 -18.47 5.90 11.15
N GLN A 31 -17.75 5.04 10.40
CA GLN A 31 -18.29 3.74 9.98
C GLN A 31 -18.07 2.60 11.01
N TYR A 32 -17.23 2.81 12.02
CA TYR A 32 -16.86 1.78 12.98
C TYR A 32 -17.47 2.07 14.36
N LEU A 33 -18.18 1.09 14.94
CA LEU A 33 -18.86 1.20 16.24
C LEU A 33 -17.91 1.19 17.46
N GLY A 34 -16.69 1.70 17.32
CA GLY A 34 -15.69 1.75 18.38
C GLY A 34 -14.26 1.77 17.88
N ALA A 35 -13.35 2.00 18.81
CA ALA A 35 -11.91 1.99 18.57
C ALA A 35 -11.33 0.57 18.65
N PHE A 36 -10.33 0.25 17.83
CA PHE A 36 -9.68 -1.06 17.80
C PHE A 36 -8.32 -1.02 18.49
N ASN A 37 -8.07 -1.88 19.47
CA ASN A 37 -6.74 -2.12 20.04
C ASN A 37 -6.12 -3.46 19.60
N ASP A 38 -6.90 -4.29 18.92
CA ASP A 38 -6.47 -5.57 18.35
C ASP A 38 -6.24 -5.39 16.83
N PRO A 39 -5.01 -5.59 16.33
CA PRO A 39 -4.69 -5.37 14.91
C PRO A 39 -5.37 -6.37 13.96
N VAL A 40 -5.69 -7.59 14.40
CA VAL A 40 -6.42 -8.58 13.57
C VAL A 40 -7.87 -8.13 13.40
N ARG A 41 -8.55 -7.73 14.47
CA ARG A 41 -9.91 -7.18 14.42
C ARG A 41 -9.96 -5.91 13.59
N TYR A 42 -8.96 -5.03 13.76
CA TYR A 42 -8.82 -3.83 12.96
C TYR A 42 -8.72 -4.17 11.47
N CYS A 43 -7.76 -5.02 11.08
CA CYS A 43 -7.59 -5.37 9.66
C CYS A 43 -8.81 -6.05 9.07
N ARG A 44 -9.46 -6.98 9.79
CA ARG A 44 -10.71 -7.61 9.32
C ARG A 44 -11.83 -6.61 9.04
N ALA A 45 -11.91 -5.54 9.84
CA ALA A 45 -12.90 -4.48 9.71
C ALA A 45 -12.57 -3.50 8.56
N VAL A 46 -11.35 -2.97 8.52
CA VAL A 46 -10.97 -1.94 7.53
C VAL A 46 -10.58 -2.52 6.17
N LYS A 47 -10.29 -3.83 6.12
CA LYS A 47 -9.74 -4.59 4.99
C LYS A 47 -8.35 -4.13 4.55
N ASN A 48 -8.18 -2.85 4.25
CA ASN A 48 -7.02 -2.26 3.62
C ASN A 48 -6.60 -1.00 4.35
N ALA A 49 -5.35 -0.97 4.84
CA ALA A 49 -4.76 0.21 5.49
C ALA A 49 -3.23 0.11 5.37
N ASP A 50 -2.63 0.86 4.44
CA ASP A 50 -1.17 0.85 4.22
C ASP A 50 -0.40 1.44 5.41
N ARG A 51 -1.07 2.31 6.17
CA ARG A 51 -0.59 2.86 7.43
C ARG A 51 -1.78 2.86 8.41
N PRO A 52 -1.83 1.89 9.34
CA PRO A 52 -2.85 1.85 10.38
C PRO A 52 -2.93 3.17 11.15
N GLN A 53 -4.14 3.70 11.22
CA GLN A 53 -4.51 4.97 11.85
C GLN A 53 -5.88 4.78 12.53
N GLU A 54 -6.45 5.84 13.08
CA GLU A 54 -7.83 5.82 13.58
C GLU A 54 -8.77 5.10 12.60
N PRO A 55 -9.66 4.21 13.08
CA PRO A 55 -10.02 3.97 14.48
C PRO A 55 -9.09 3.00 15.26
N TYR A 56 -7.92 2.63 14.75
CA TYR A 56 -6.94 1.87 15.55
C TYR A 56 -6.31 2.75 16.64
N ILE A 57 -6.40 2.32 17.89
CA ILE A 57 -5.90 3.00 19.09
C ILE A 57 -4.91 2.14 19.89
N GLY A 58 -4.54 0.96 19.37
CA GLY A 58 -3.55 0.11 20.01
C GLY A 58 -2.12 0.68 19.85
N PRO A 59 -1.11 -0.03 20.37
CA PRO A 59 0.28 0.37 20.22
C PRO A 59 0.66 0.55 18.74
N ALA A 60 1.49 1.55 18.44
CA ALA A 60 1.95 1.83 17.07
C ALA A 60 2.64 0.62 16.42
N LYS A 61 3.32 -0.20 17.23
CA LYS A 61 3.87 -1.51 16.88
C LYS A 61 3.26 -2.56 17.82
N PRO A 62 2.16 -3.22 17.44
CA PRO A 62 1.53 -4.23 18.29
C PRO A 62 2.46 -5.43 18.54
N GLN A 63 2.37 -6.07 19.71
CA GLN A 63 3.26 -7.20 20.05
C GLN A 63 3.15 -8.38 19.08
N MET A 64 1.95 -8.67 18.55
CA MET A 64 1.78 -9.71 17.54
C MET A 64 2.51 -9.41 16.22
N VAL A 65 2.68 -8.11 15.91
CA VAL A 65 3.44 -7.67 14.73
C VAL A 65 4.93 -7.89 14.99
N LEU A 66 5.43 -7.49 16.17
CA LEU A 66 6.85 -7.61 16.53
C LEU A 66 7.29 -9.08 16.66
N SER A 67 6.49 -9.93 17.30
CA SER A 67 6.78 -11.37 17.39
C SER A 67 6.66 -12.06 16.03
N GLY A 68 5.61 -11.75 15.27
CA GLY A 68 5.40 -12.30 13.94
C GLY A 68 6.52 -11.95 12.96
N ILE A 69 6.95 -10.68 12.93
CA ILE A 69 8.03 -10.25 12.03
C ILE A 69 9.39 -10.83 12.44
N ARG A 70 9.65 -11.03 13.74
CA ARG A 70 10.88 -11.71 14.18
C ARG A 70 10.97 -13.12 13.61
N LYS A 71 9.90 -13.90 13.75
CA LYS A 71 9.81 -15.25 13.19
C LYS A 71 9.91 -15.25 11.67
N ALA A 72 9.13 -14.39 11.00
CA ALA A 72 9.01 -14.39 9.55
C ALA A 72 10.28 -13.90 8.83
N ALA A 73 10.95 -12.88 9.37
CA ALA A 73 12.17 -12.31 8.80
C ALA A 73 13.47 -12.92 9.38
N GLY A 74 13.38 -13.95 10.23
CA GLY A 74 14.55 -14.62 10.82
C GLY A 74 15.38 -13.70 11.71
N ILE A 75 14.75 -12.75 12.40
CA ILE A 75 15.42 -11.83 13.31
C ILE A 75 15.76 -12.58 14.59
N ALA A 76 17.02 -12.46 15.04
CA ALA A 76 17.49 -13.10 16.27
C ALA A 76 16.62 -12.71 17.48
N GLU A 77 16.38 -13.67 18.38
CA GLU A 77 15.53 -13.46 19.57
C GLU A 77 16.09 -12.37 20.50
N ASP A 78 17.42 -12.26 20.57
CA ASP A 78 18.15 -11.28 21.38
C ASP A 78 18.33 -9.91 20.69
N ALA A 79 17.86 -9.74 19.45
CA ALA A 79 17.92 -8.46 18.78
C ALA A 79 17.14 -7.39 19.58
N PRO A 80 17.69 -6.17 19.78
CA PRO A 80 17.06 -5.14 20.59
C PRO A 80 15.63 -4.80 20.14
N GLU A 81 14.71 -4.69 21.10
CA GLU A 81 13.29 -4.49 20.80
C GLU A 81 13.02 -3.15 20.11
N ASP A 82 13.71 -2.09 20.53
CA ASP A 82 13.64 -0.76 19.93
C ASP A 82 14.11 -0.76 18.47
N TRP A 83 15.17 -1.52 18.16
CA TRP A 83 15.64 -1.71 16.79
C TRP A 83 14.61 -2.45 15.92
N VAL A 84 14.04 -3.56 16.43
CA VAL A 84 13.00 -4.29 15.70
C VAL A 84 11.75 -3.42 15.51
N ALA A 85 11.30 -2.73 16.55
CA ALA A 85 10.14 -1.84 16.48
C ALA A 85 10.36 -0.66 15.53
N GLY A 86 11.54 -0.04 15.57
CA GLY A 86 11.92 1.08 14.71
C GLY A 86 12.01 0.71 13.23
N GLY A 87 12.46 -0.50 12.91
CA GLY A 87 12.56 -1.00 11.54
C GLY A 87 11.29 -1.66 11.00
N THR A 88 10.27 -1.91 11.84
CA THR A 88 9.06 -2.65 11.44
C THR A 88 7.97 -1.73 10.93
N PHE A 89 7.39 -2.06 9.78
CA PHE A 89 6.18 -1.47 9.22
C PHE A 89 5.10 -2.54 9.17
N TRP A 90 3.85 -2.17 9.42
CA TRP A 90 2.73 -3.09 9.32
C TRP A 90 1.54 -2.41 8.66
N ARG A 91 0.71 -3.22 8.02
CA ARG A 91 -0.45 -2.78 7.25
C ARG A 91 -1.54 -3.83 7.28
N CYS A 92 -2.74 -3.41 6.88
CA CYS A 92 -3.82 -4.31 6.53
C CYS A 92 -3.87 -4.49 5.02
N MET A 93 -3.91 -5.74 4.58
CA MET A 93 -4.14 -6.10 3.18
C MET A 93 -5.13 -7.27 3.13
N ASP A 94 -6.25 -7.06 2.44
CA ASP A 94 -7.33 -8.03 2.32
C ASP A 94 -7.83 -8.61 3.66
N GLY A 95 -7.93 -7.75 4.67
CA GLY A 95 -8.40 -8.15 5.99
C GLY A 95 -7.36 -8.81 6.89
N ALA A 96 -6.17 -9.10 6.37
CA ALA A 96 -5.08 -9.75 7.08
C ALA A 96 -4.00 -8.75 7.53
N VAL A 97 -3.25 -9.11 8.58
CA VAL A 97 -2.12 -8.34 9.10
C VAL A 97 -0.85 -8.72 8.33
N TYR A 98 -0.19 -7.73 7.75
CA TYR A 98 1.11 -7.89 7.11
C TYR A 98 2.17 -7.01 7.76
N ALA A 99 3.42 -7.45 7.75
CA ALA A 99 4.55 -6.66 8.20
C ALA A 99 5.78 -6.78 7.29
N CYS A 100 6.58 -5.72 7.26
CA CYS A 100 7.87 -5.64 6.60
C CYS A 100 8.88 -5.07 7.59
N PHE A 101 10.11 -5.60 7.58
CA PHE A 101 11.20 -5.10 8.40
C PHE A 101 12.31 -4.55 7.51
N VAL A 102 12.73 -3.30 7.73
CA VAL A 102 13.71 -2.62 6.86
C VAL A 102 15.03 -3.37 6.80
N GLY A 103 15.51 -3.98 7.88
CA GLY A 103 16.68 -4.88 7.87
C GLY A 103 17.83 -4.41 6.98
N ALA A 104 18.16 -5.22 5.96
CA ALA A 104 19.18 -4.95 4.93
C ALA A 104 18.77 -3.84 3.94
N ASN A 105 18.18 -2.75 4.43
CA ASN A 105 17.72 -1.60 3.67
C ASN A 105 16.56 -1.88 2.69
N LEU A 106 15.65 -2.79 3.05
CA LEU A 106 14.44 -3.11 2.30
C LEU A 106 13.49 -1.89 2.20
N PRO A 107 12.89 -1.63 1.02
CA PRO A 107 12.07 -0.45 0.78
C PRO A 107 10.62 -0.65 1.26
N CYS A 108 10.42 -0.95 2.55
CA CYS A 108 9.10 -1.29 3.11
C CYS A 108 8.00 -0.24 2.85
N THR A 109 8.35 1.02 2.58
CA THR A 109 7.37 2.10 2.39
C THR A 109 7.22 2.54 0.93
N GLU A 110 8.00 1.98 0.01
CA GLU A 110 8.01 2.36 -1.40
C GLU A 110 7.09 1.43 -2.20
N LYS A 111 6.44 1.96 -3.23
CA LYS A 111 5.71 1.13 -4.19
C LYS A 111 6.72 0.41 -5.08
N ALA A 112 6.37 -0.79 -5.52
CA ALA A 112 7.16 -1.53 -6.49
C ALA A 112 7.30 -0.70 -7.78
N ASP A 113 8.52 -0.60 -8.29
CA ASP A 113 8.78 -0.04 -9.61
C ASP A 113 8.68 -1.17 -10.65
N ILE A 114 7.56 -1.16 -11.37
CA ILE A 114 7.21 -2.10 -12.43
C ILE A 114 7.57 -1.58 -13.83
N SER A 115 8.29 -0.46 -13.92
CA SER A 115 8.73 0.09 -15.21
C SER A 115 9.77 -0.83 -15.86
N ARG A 116 9.59 -1.04 -17.17
CA ARG A 116 10.60 -1.68 -18.03
C ARG A 116 11.45 -0.67 -18.79
N GLU A 117 11.25 0.62 -18.53
CA GLU A 117 12.05 1.69 -19.10
C GLU A 117 13.25 1.96 -18.20
N PRO A 118 14.48 1.99 -18.74
CA PRO A 118 15.66 2.27 -17.93
C PRO A 118 15.67 3.73 -17.47
N SER A 119 16.14 3.95 -16.24
CA SER A 119 16.37 5.31 -15.74
C SER A 119 17.63 5.92 -16.35
N GLU A 120 17.74 7.24 -16.31
CA GLU A 120 18.97 7.95 -16.71
C GLU A 120 20.20 7.45 -15.95
N ALA A 121 20.05 7.19 -14.64
CA ALA A 121 21.13 6.66 -13.80
C ALA A 121 21.64 5.29 -14.30
N MET A 122 20.74 4.43 -14.79
CA MET A 122 21.11 3.15 -15.36
C MET A 122 21.84 3.31 -16.70
N THR A 123 21.36 4.21 -17.56
CA THR A 123 22.04 4.53 -18.83
C THR A 123 23.46 5.03 -18.57
N THR A 124 23.64 6.02 -17.69
CA THR A 124 24.97 6.54 -17.30
C THR A 124 25.85 5.45 -16.69
N TYR A 125 25.27 4.55 -15.89
CA TYR A 125 26.02 3.43 -15.33
C TYR A 125 26.55 2.50 -16.43
N CYS A 126 25.72 2.17 -17.44
CA CYS A 126 26.13 1.28 -18.54
C CYS A 126 27.14 1.92 -19.51
N GLU A 127 27.15 3.24 -19.67
CA GLU A 127 28.22 3.94 -20.40
C GLU A 127 29.60 3.68 -19.79
N SER A 128 29.68 3.70 -18.46
CA SER A 128 30.93 3.43 -17.71
C SER A 128 31.19 1.94 -17.52
N ASN A 129 30.16 1.09 -17.62
CA ASN A 129 30.22 -0.35 -17.32
C ASN A 129 29.51 -1.19 -18.40
N PRO A 130 29.98 -1.16 -19.67
CA PRO A 130 29.21 -1.62 -20.83
C PRO A 130 28.95 -3.14 -20.91
N ARG A 131 29.47 -3.93 -19.99
CA ARG A 131 29.24 -5.38 -19.95
C ARG A 131 29.03 -5.88 -18.53
N ALA A 132 28.56 -5.01 -17.64
CA ALA A 132 28.21 -5.42 -16.28
C ALA A 132 27.05 -6.42 -16.31
N ASP A 133 27.27 -7.60 -15.74
CA ASP A 133 26.25 -8.65 -15.66
C ASP A 133 25.08 -8.29 -14.73
N ALA A 134 25.27 -7.29 -13.86
CA ALA A 134 24.23 -6.74 -12.99
C ALA A 134 24.41 -5.23 -12.78
N ILE A 135 23.30 -4.48 -12.82
CA ILE A 135 23.25 -3.08 -12.37
C ILE A 135 22.86 -3.05 -10.89
N PRO A 136 23.66 -2.44 -9.99
CA PRO A 136 23.38 -2.46 -8.55
C PRO A 136 22.07 -1.76 -8.17
N ALA A 137 21.45 -2.17 -7.05
CA ALA A 137 20.25 -1.53 -6.50
C ALA A 137 20.42 -0.04 -6.14
N ALA A 138 21.67 0.39 -5.91
CA ALA A 138 22.02 1.81 -5.74
C ALA A 138 21.78 2.65 -7.01
N VAL A 139 21.70 2.00 -8.18
CA VAL A 139 21.48 2.61 -9.50
C VAL A 139 20.07 2.34 -10.02
N THR A 140 19.59 1.09 -9.94
CA THR A 140 18.23 0.74 -10.38
C THR A 140 17.14 1.26 -9.45
N GLY A 141 17.51 1.69 -8.24
CA GLY A 141 16.59 1.82 -7.13
C GLY A 141 16.32 0.46 -6.47
N ARG A 142 15.92 0.51 -5.20
CA ARG A 142 15.67 -0.68 -4.38
C ARG A 142 14.29 -1.29 -4.61
N ALA A 143 13.41 -0.53 -5.27
CA ALA A 143 12.02 -0.89 -5.47
C ALA A 143 11.73 -1.56 -6.82
N THR A 144 12.72 -1.65 -7.73
CA THR A 144 12.52 -2.28 -9.03
C THR A 144 12.17 -3.76 -8.87
N VAL A 145 11.22 -4.23 -9.68
CA VAL A 145 10.87 -5.65 -9.75
C VAL A 145 11.78 -6.45 -10.68
N PHE A 146 12.67 -5.79 -11.40
CA PHE A 146 13.50 -6.39 -12.44
C PHE A 146 14.97 -6.49 -12.03
N GLU A 147 15.59 -7.58 -12.45
CA GLU A 147 17.04 -7.67 -12.55
C GLU A 147 17.48 -7.01 -13.85
N TRP A 148 18.49 -6.15 -13.77
CA TRP A 148 19.02 -5.40 -14.89
C TRP A 148 20.50 -5.70 -15.10
N ARG A 149 20.94 -5.68 -16.36
CA ARG A 149 22.35 -5.76 -16.75
C ARG A 149 22.68 -4.70 -17.79
N CYS A 150 23.95 -4.52 -18.09
CA CYS A 150 24.39 -3.72 -19.24
C CYS A 150 24.72 -4.63 -20.42
N LYS A 151 24.07 -4.38 -21.56
CA LYS A 151 24.37 -5.03 -22.84
C LYS A 151 24.98 -3.99 -23.77
N ASN A 152 26.30 -3.99 -23.86
CA ASN A 152 27.03 -2.81 -24.33
C ASN A 152 26.65 -1.62 -23.43
N THR A 153 26.55 -0.42 -23.98
CA THR A 153 26.25 0.80 -23.21
C THR A 153 24.75 0.94 -22.84
N GLU A 154 23.92 -0.06 -23.10
CA GLU A 154 22.47 0.01 -22.88
C GLU A 154 22.01 -0.90 -21.73
N PRO A 155 21.15 -0.41 -20.82
CA PRO A 155 20.52 -1.25 -19.81
C PRO A 155 19.52 -2.22 -20.44
N GLU A 156 19.55 -3.48 -20.00
CA GLU A 156 18.65 -4.54 -20.47
C GLU A 156 18.03 -5.26 -19.27
N VAL A 157 16.70 -5.45 -19.30
CA VAL A 157 16.00 -6.31 -18.35
C VAL A 157 16.44 -7.76 -18.56
N VAL A 158 16.97 -8.39 -17.52
CA VAL A 158 17.29 -9.82 -17.52
C VAL A 158 16.02 -10.62 -17.30
N ARG A 159 15.31 -10.33 -16.21
CA ARG A 159 14.08 -11.01 -15.79
C ARG A 159 13.40 -10.22 -14.68
N GLN A 160 12.14 -10.57 -14.40
CA GLN A 160 11.46 -10.13 -13.20
C GLN A 160 11.88 -11.03 -12.01
N ILE A 161 12.17 -10.41 -10.86
CA ILE A 161 12.68 -11.08 -9.66
C ILE A 161 11.84 -10.83 -8.41
N LEU A 162 11.00 -9.80 -8.44
CA LEU A 162 10.04 -9.47 -7.38
C LEU A 162 8.66 -9.22 -8.00
N HIS A 163 7.64 -9.11 -7.16
CA HIS A 163 6.27 -8.87 -7.61
C HIS A 163 5.62 -7.79 -6.76
N GLU A 164 4.70 -7.04 -7.37
CA GLU A 164 3.82 -6.20 -6.58
C GLU A 164 2.69 -7.03 -5.97
N ASP A 165 2.36 -6.75 -4.71
CA ASP A 165 1.12 -7.22 -4.11
C ASP A 165 -0.09 -6.40 -4.58
N ALA A 166 -1.29 -6.79 -4.15
CA ALA A 166 -2.53 -6.10 -4.49
C ALA A 166 -2.60 -4.63 -4.02
N ARG A 167 -1.64 -4.17 -3.21
CA ARG A 167 -1.49 -2.78 -2.78
C ARG A 167 -0.33 -2.09 -3.49
N GLY A 168 0.38 -2.71 -4.42
CA GLY A 168 1.48 -2.13 -5.18
C GLY A 168 2.81 -2.07 -4.43
N TYR A 169 3.02 -2.84 -3.36
CA TYR A 169 4.33 -2.97 -2.71
C TYR A 169 5.00 -4.29 -3.07
N LEU A 170 6.29 -4.43 -2.84
CA LEU A 170 7.03 -5.67 -3.13
C LEU A 170 6.57 -6.82 -2.23
N ALA A 171 5.80 -7.75 -2.80
CA ALA A 171 5.10 -8.81 -2.09
C ALA A 171 6.05 -9.68 -1.26
N GLU A 172 7.24 -9.96 -1.78
CA GLU A 172 8.27 -10.79 -1.12
C GLU A 172 8.81 -10.18 0.17
N TYR A 173 8.65 -8.87 0.37
CA TYR A 173 9.10 -8.18 1.59
C TYR A 173 8.00 -8.01 2.64
N TRP A 174 6.75 -8.38 2.31
CA TRP A 174 5.61 -8.25 3.21
C TRP A 174 5.10 -9.61 3.66
N TYR A 175 5.38 -9.94 4.92
CA TYR A 175 4.98 -11.20 5.55
C TYR A 175 3.58 -11.11 6.12
N ARG A 176 2.73 -12.09 5.80
CA ARG A 176 1.43 -12.28 6.46
C ARG A 176 1.63 -12.84 7.87
N LEU A 177 1.02 -12.22 8.88
CA LEU A 177 1.26 -12.54 10.30
C LEU A 177 0.06 -13.15 11.04
N ASP A 178 -1.13 -13.13 10.46
CA ASP A 178 -2.37 -13.56 11.11
C ASP A 178 -2.73 -15.04 10.86
N GLY A 179 -1.81 -15.81 10.27
CA GLY A 179 -1.93 -17.26 10.02
C GLY A 179 -0.78 -18.10 10.61
N ALA A 180 0.10 -17.49 11.42
CA ALA A 180 1.17 -18.20 12.10
C ALA A 180 0.65 -18.75 13.43
N GLU A 181 0.04 -19.94 13.39
CA GLU A 181 -0.12 -20.80 14.56
C GLU A 181 1.24 -21.44 14.94
#